data_AF-A0A7Y5NEA5-F1
#
_entry.id   AF-A0A7Y5NEA5-F1
#
_cell.length_a   1.000
_cell.length_b   1.000
_cell.length_c   1.000
_cell.angle_alpha   90.00
_cell.angle_beta   90.00
_cell.angle_gamma   90.00
#
_symmetry.space_group_name_H-M   'P 1'
#
loop_
_entity.id
_entity.type
_entity.pdbx_description
1 polymer ?
#
loop_
_entity_poly.entity_id
_entity_poly.type
_entity_poly.pdbx_seq_one_letter_code
_entity_poly.pdbx_strand_id
1 'polypeptide(L)'
;MSIPLDAITTIFIFLIGLPALLLQSLAPELRKVVRRRRWQLISFTMLPVFFAGFFVAIGIAISHMAEKTKSSSSDFAVSLLGKIVKYEGQLLWISILTVLVIIAGALAIVLSEQWRRDAVIRKLRKRAARGLPRWGRPIEEELMNLIQLGRHSHPGRNKELVLQALAELASAVQNCPRYDGRQLEVLIKGLEDVLILGHLHVGSIENFRTAADLLSEIVIPAARARHSEDLKLAVQAISVLARTALIFEMSHLPMKFLEALELLYIGDHAAATWMSQALFEIGSQAVEEDQPLVAMAALSKLDGLAQRQTRIEGELAHDYLSLVAHVWKHGETARRYVTRMLKETSHGFTLALPEALQAAQAHCEQTAKFVTSDHLLELMRGTREVENGQVLPS
;
A
#
# COMPACT_ATOMS: atom_id res chain seq x y z
N MET A 1 34.40 -49.76 15.32
CA MET A 1 33.31 -48.88 15.78
C MET A 1 32.43 -48.60 14.58
N SER A 2 31.17 -49.03 14.58
CA SER A 2 30.24 -48.68 13.50
C SER A 2 29.89 -47.19 13.64
N ILE A 3 30.22 -46.41 12.62
CA ILE A 3 29.70 -45.05 12.48
C ILE A 3 28.17 -45.19 12.48
N PRO A 4 27.42 -44.41 13.30
CA PRO A 4 25.96 -44.45 13.26
C PRO A 4 25.48 -43.76 11.98
N LEU A 5 25.63 -44.47 10.85
CA LEU A 5 25.22 -44.05 9.51
C LEU A 5 23.75 -43.63 9.50
N ASP A 6 22.91 -44.29 10.29
CA ASP A 6 21.49 -43.96 10.44
C ASP A 6 21.29 -42.55 11.03
N ALA A 7 22.07 -42.17 12.04
CA ALA A 7 21.98 -40.85 12.66
C ALA A 7 22.46 -39.73 11.71
N ILE A 8 23.57 -39.98 11.01
CA ILE A 8 24.09 -39.05 10.00
C ILE A 8 23.07 -38.86 8.88
N THR A 9 22.55 -39.97 8.33
CA THR A 9 21.54 -39.97 7.27
C THR A 9 20.28 -39.23 7.70
N THR A 10 19.81 -39.45 8.94
CA THR A 10 18.64 -38.76 9.50
C THR A 10 18.86 -37.25 9.57
N ILE A 11 20.04 -36.79 9.97
CA ILE A 11 20.33 -35.35 10.04
C ILE A 11 20.43 -34.73 8.64
N PHE A 12 21.01 -35.43 7.66
CA PHE A 12 21.00 -34.95 6.28
C PHE A 12 19.58 -34.84 5.73
N ILE A 13 18.73 -35.86 5.96
CA ILE A 13 17.31 -35.82 5.57
C ILE A 13 16.62 -34.63 6.24
N PHE A 14 16.87 -34.39 7.53
CA PHE A 14 16.30 -33.25 8.26
C PHE A 14 16.78 -31.91 7.70
N LEU A 15 18.08 -31.74 7.45
CA LEU A 15 18.65 -30.51 6.89
C LEU A 15 18.13 -30.21 5.48
N ILE A 16 17.93 -31.24 4.66
CA ILE A 16 17.33 -31.11 3.33
C ILE A 16 15.83 -30.79 3.43
N GLY A 17 15.14 -31.36 4.42
CA GLY A 17 13.70 -31.16 4.64
C GLY A 17 13.33 -29.82 5.31
N LEU A 18 14.22 -29.24 6.11
CA LEU A 18 13.96 -28.02 6.89
C LEU A 18 13.60 -26.81 6.01
N PRO A 19 14.27 -26.53 4.88
CA PRO A 19 13.84 -25.49 3.95
C PRO A 19 12.44 -25.71 3.38
N ALA A 20 12.07 -26.97 3.09
CA ALA A 20 10.73 -27.29 2.59
C ALA A 20 9.67 -27.02 3.66
N LEU A 21 9.93 -27.40 4.91
CA LEU A 21 9.06 -27.11 6.06
C LEU A 21 8.92 -25.60 6.29
N LEU A 22 10.02 -24.85 6.20
CA LEU A 22 9.98 -23.39 6.29
C LEU A 22 9.15 -22.78 5.15
N LEU A 23 9.29 -23.25 3.91
CA LEU A 23 8.46 -22.77 2.80
C LEU A 23 6.98 -23.11 2.96
N GLN A 24 6.68 -24.26 3.56
CA GLN A 24 5.33 -24.69 3.84
C GLN A 24 4.70 -23.87 4.97
N SER A 25 5.47 -23.47 6.00
CA SER A 25 4.99 -22.64 7.11
C SER A 25 4.81 -21.16 6.74
N LEU A 26 5.46 -20.69 5.67
CA LEU A 26 5.27 -19.33 5.17
C LEU A 26 3.87 -19.12 4.59
N ALA A 27 3.34 -17.92 4.86
CA ALA A 27 2.12 -17.44 4.22
C ALA A 27 2.22 -17.57 2.68
N PRO A 28 1.13 -17.94 1.98
CA PRO A 28 1.14 -18.19 0.53
C PRO A 28 1.74 -17.04 -0.30
N GLU A 29 1.57 -15.82 0.22
CA GLU A 29 1.97 -14.55 -0.35
C GLU A 29 3.50 -14.41 -0.37
N LEU A 30 4.11 -14.64 0.79
CA LEU A 30 5.55 -14.67 0.97
C LEU A 30 6.16 -15.80 0.13
N ARG A 31 5.51 -16.96 0.09
CA ARG A 31 5.95 -18.10 -0.72
C ARG A 31 6.08 -17.73 -2.21
N LYS A 32 5.16 -16.95 -2.78
CA LYS A 32 5.25 -16.49 -4.18
C LYS A 32 6.45 -15.58 -4.42
N VAL A 33 6.63 -14.55 -3.58
CA VAL A 33 7.77 -13.60 -3.67
C VAL A 33 9.10 -14.34 -3.56
N VAL A 34 9.13 -15.34 -2.71
CA VAL A 34 10.31 -16.12 -2.40
C VAL A 34 10.66 -17.10 -3.52
N ARG A 35 9.65 -17.76 -4.09
CA ARG A 35 9.84 -18.71 -5.18
C ARG A 35 10.42 -18.05 -6.42
N ARG A 36 10.20 -16.73 -6.62
CA ARG A 36 10.87 -15.95 -7.66
C ARG A 36 12.39 -15.84 -7.43
N ARG A 37 12.86 -15.97 -6.19
CA ARG A 37 14.27 -15.85 -5.81
C ARG A 37 14.93 -17.20 -5.59
N ARG A 38 14.84 -18.09 -6.59
CA ARG A 38 15.34 -19.48 -6.53
C ARG A 38 16.80 -19.59 -6.10
N TRP A 39 17.67 -18.68 -6.55
CA TRP A 39 19.10 -18.69 -6.18
C TRP A 39 19.33 -18.49 -4.68
N GLN A 40 18.57 -17.60 -4.06
CA GLN A 40 18.67 -17.42 -2.60
C GLN A 40 18.22 -18.70 -1.91
N LEU A 41 17.10 -19.27 -2.35
CA LEU A 41 16.58 -20.51 -1.80
C LEU A 41 17.57 -21.68 -1.91
N ILE A 42 18.17 -21.86 -3.09
CA ILE A 42 19.20 -22.88 -3.36
C ILE A 42 20.42 -22.63 -2.47
N SER A 43 20.90 -21.40 -2.37
CA SER A 43 22.04 -21.10 -1.49
C SER A 43 21.71 -21.42 -0.02
N PHE A 44 20.48 -21.18 0.43
CA PHE A 44 20.05 -21.48 1.78
C PHE A 44 19.83 -22.97 2.06
N THR A 45 19.44 -23.75 1.05
CA THR A 45 19.28 -25.22 1.20
C THR A 45 20.61 -25.95 1.07
N MET A 46 21.50 -25.49 0.18
CA MET A 46 22.75 -26.18 -0.12
C MET A 46 23.85 -25.86 0.88
N LEU A 47 23.90 -24.62 1.41
CA LEU A 47 24.96 -24.22 2.34
C LEU A 47 25.00 -25.08 3.62
N PRO A 48 23.88 -25.40 4.30
CA PRO A 48 23.89 -26.20 5.52
C PRO A 48 24.24 -27.66 5.25
N VAL A 49 23.76 -28.19 4.12
CA VAL A 49 24.09 -29.54 3.65
C VAL A 49 25.58 -29.64 3.32
N PHE A 50 26.14 -28.62 2.67
CA PHE A 50 27.56 -28.54 2.38
C PHE A 50 28.40 -28.50 3.67
N PHE A 51 28.04 -27.64 4.63
CA PHE A 51 28.74 -27.59 5.93
C PHE A 51 28.62 -28.91 6.69
N ALA A 52 27.44 -29.54 6.71
CA ALA A 52 27.26 -30.85 7.33
C ALA A 52 28.18 -31.91 6.70
N GLY A 53 28.23 -31.96 5.37
CA GLY A 53 29.14 -32.84 4.62
C GLY A 53 30.60 -32.58 4.96
N PHE A 54 31.00 -31.31 5.03
CA PHE A 54 32.35 -30.90 5.39
C PHE A 54 32.74 -31.34 6.81
N PHE A 55 31.88 -31.14 7.81
CA PHE A 55 32.14 -31.59 9.19
C PHE A 55 32.22 -33.11 9.31
N VAL A 56 31.36 -33.85 8.60
CA VAL A 56 31.41 -35.32 8.57
C VAL A 56 32.70 -35.80 7.90
N ALA A 57 33.12 -35.19 6.79
CA ALA A 57 34.38 -35.52 6.11
C ALA A 57 35.60 -35.28 7.01
N ILE A 58 35.62 -34.17 7.76
CA ILE A 58 36.66 -33.89 8.76
C ILE A 58 36.66 -34.96 9.86
N GLY A 59 35.49 -35.32 10.39
CA GLY A 59 35.36 -36.37 11.40
C GLY A 59 35.93 -37.71 10.92
N ILE A 60 35.60 -38.10 9.67
CA ILE A 60 36.15 -39.31 9.04
C ILE A 60 37.67 -39.21 8.88
N ALA A 61 38.19 -38.09 8.37
CA ALA A 61 39.62 -37.89 8.19
C ALA A 61 40.40 -37.99 9.51
N ILE A 62 39.91 -37.34 10.57
CA ILE A 62 40.49 -37.42 11.92
C ILE A 62 40.47 -38.86 12.43
N SER A 63 39.36 -39.58 12.25
CA SER A 63 39.25 -40.98 12.67
C SER A 63 40.24 -41.89 11.95
N HIS A 64 40.45 -41.68 10.65
CA HIS A 64 41.37 -42.47 9.83
C HIS A 64 42.83 -42.15 10.15
N MET A 65 43.17 -40.87 10.37
CA MET A 65 44.51 -40.49 10.83
C MET A 65 44.82 -41.13 12.18
N ALA A 66 43.90 -41.06 13.15
CA ALA A 66 44.09 -41.66 14.47
C ALA A 66 44.31 -43.18 14.45
N GLU A 67 43.66 -43.90 13.52
CA GLU A 67 43.89 -45.33 13.32
C GLU A 67 45.29 -45.61 12.77
N LYS A 68 45.76 -44.80 11.81
CA LYS A 68 47.10 -44.91 11.23
C LYS A 68 48.21 -44.59 12.24
N THR A 69 48.00 -43.63 13.15
CA THR A 69 49.01 -43.24 14.13
C THR A 69 49.18 -44.21 15.30
N LYS A 70 48.24 -45.15 15.54
CA LYS A 70 48.44 -46.25 16.51
C LYS A 70 49.64 -47.14 16.17
N SER A 71 50.13 -47.07 14.92
CA SER A 71 51.28 -47.85 14.45
C SER A 71 52.63 -47.10 14.52
N SER A 72 52.68 -45.83 14.92
CA SER A 72 53.92 -45.03 14.92
C SER A 72 54.09 -44.32 16.25
N SER A 73 54.94 -44.88 17.12
CA SER A 73 55.18 -44.41 18.48
C SER A 73 56.36 -43.44 18.54
N SER A 74 56.10 -42.13 18.61
CA SER A 74 57.02 -41.19 19.30
C SER A 74 56.51 -39.76 19.53
N ASP A 75 55.45 -39.29 18.88
CA ASP A 75 55.08 -37.85 18.98
C ASP A 75 54.07 -37.53 20.09
N PHE A 76 54.38 -36.52 20.91
CA PHE A 76 53.57 -36.06 22.06
C PHE A 76 52.14 -35.65 21.69
N ALA A 77 51.93 -35.06 20.50
CA ALA A 77 50.59 -34.73 19.98
C ALA A 77 49.74 -35.99 19.72
N VAL A 78 50.38 -37.12 19.41
CA VAL A 78 49.73 -38.42 19.16
C VAL A 78 49.28 -39.08 20.46
N SER A 79 49.99 -38.85 21.57
CA SER A 79 49.60 -39.33 22.91
C SER A 79 48.28 -38.69 23.37
N LEU A 80 48.08 -37.39 23.09
CA LEU A 80 46.88 -36.65 23.46
C LEU A 80 45.67 -37.06 22.60
N LEU A 81 45.85 -37.17 21.28
CA LEU A 81 44.83 -37.70 20.35
C LEU A 81 44.51 -39.19 20.59
N GLY A 82 45.49 -40.00 20.97
CA GLY A 82 45.31 -41.44 21.22
C GLY A 82 44.50 -41.75 22.47
N LYS A 83 44.59 -40.92 23.52
CA LYS A 83 43.76 -41.04 24.74
C LYS A 83 42.31 -40.67 24.46
N ILE A 84 42.08 -39.61 23.69
CA ILE A 84 40.77 -39.19 23.19
C ILE A 84 40.15 -40.37 22.40
N VAL A 85 40.83 -40.90 21.39
CA VAL A 85 40.23 -41.90 20.48
C VAL A 85 39.86 -43.24 21.14
N LYS A 86 40.45 -43.63 22.27
CA LYS A 86 40.24 -44.95 22.90
C LYS A 86 38.97 -45.06 23.76
N TYR A 87 38.51 -43.95 24.36
CA TYR A 87 37.25 -43.86 25.11
C TYR A 87 36.24 -42.88 24.49
N GLU A 88 36.66 -42.06 23.53
CA GLU A 88 35.91 -40.87 23.09
C GLU A 88 35.44 -40.94 21.64
N GLY A 89 35.48 -42.09 20.95
CA GLY A 89 34.86 -42.18 19.61
C GLY A 89 33.37 -41.80 19.63
N GLN A 90 32.65 -42.21 20.67
CA GLN A 90 31.27 -41.78 20.92
C GLN A 90 31.19 -40.28 21.27
N LEU A 91 32.08 -39.77 22.10
CA LEU A 91 32.12 -38.35 22.48
C LEU A 91 32.48 -37.43 21.29
N LEU A 92 33.35 -37.87 20.39
CA LEU A 92 33.68 -37.19 19.14
C LEU A 92 32.46 -37.13 18.22
N TRP A 93 31.74 -38.23 18.04
CA TRP A 93 30.49 -38.20 17.28
C TRP A 93 29.41 -37.35 17.97
N ILE A 94 29.25 -37.46 19.29
CA ILE A 94 28.32 -36.62 20.06
C ILE A 94 28.65 -35.14 19.87
N SER A 95 29.92 -34.75 20.00
CA SER A 95 30.34 -33.35 19.81
C SER A 95 30.10 -32.86 18.38
N ILE A 96 30.41 -33.64 17.35
CA ILE A 96 30.10 -33.31 15.95
C ILE A 96 28.58 -33.13 15.77
N LEU A 97 27.78 -34.06 16.29
CA LEU A 97 26.32 -34.00 16.21
C LEU A 97 25.77 -32.79 16.95
N THR A 98 26.28 -32.48 18.15
CA THR A 98 25.90 -31.30 18.94
C THR A 98 26.21 -30.01 18.18
N VAL A 99 27.42 -29.88 17.63
CA VAL A 99 27.81 -28.72 16.81
C VAL A 99 26.87 -28.58 15.60
N LEU A 100 26.56 -29.70 14.93
CA LEU A 100 25.67 -29.70 13.78
C LEU A 100 24.24 -29.27 14.13
N VAL A 101 23.70 -29.74 15.26
CA VAL A 101 22.40 -29.32 15.78
C VAL A 101 22.40 -27.84 16.15
N ILE A 102 23.46 -27.33 16.79
CA ILE A 102 23.59 -25.91 17.13
C ILE A 102 23.61 -25.05 15.85
N ILE A 103 24.39 -25.44 14.84
CA ILE A 103 24.43 -24.73 13.55
C ILE A 103 23.07 -24.75 12.86
N ALA A 104 22.41 -25.91 12.84
CA ALA A 104 21.07 -26.06 12.26
C ALA A 104 20.04 -25.20 12.99
N GLY A 105 20.06 -25.19 14.32
CA GLY A 105 19.19 -24.36 15.16
C GLY A 105 19.45 -22.86 14.97
N ALA A 106 20.71 -22.44 15.00
CA ALA A 106 21.10 -21.06 14.73
C ALA A 106 20.66 -20.60 13.33
N LEU A 107 20.83 -21.46 12.33
CA LEU A 107 20.36 -21.18 10.98
C LEU A 107 18.83 -21.09 10.91
N ALA A 108 18.11 -21.99 11.58
CA ALA A 108 16.65 -21.95 11.63
C ALA A 108 16.13 -20.64 12.27
N ILE A 109 16.80 -20.16 13.33
CA ILE A 109 16.50 -18.88 13.97
C ILE A 109 16.77 -17.72 13.00
N VAL A 110 17.98 -17.67 12.41
CA VAL A 110 18.35 -16.63 11.43
C VAL A 110 17.40 -16.63 10.24
N LEU A 111 16.99 -17.80 9.75
CA LEU A 111 16.00 -17.92 8.71
C LEU A 111 14.67 -17.36 9.22
N SER A 112 14.12 -17.87 10.31
CA SER A 112 12.86 -17.39 10.89
C SER A 112 12.82 -15.86 10.98
N GLU A 113 13.88 -15.23 11.49
CA GLU A 113 14.01 -13.77 11.55
C GLU A 113 14.10 -13.09 10.18
N GLN A 114 14.85 -13.66 9.23
CA GLN A 114 14.96 -13.12 7.88
C GLN A 114 13.65 -13.19 7.09
N TRP A 115 12.79 -14.15 7.43
CA TRP A 115 11.49 -14.39 6.81
C TRP A 115 10.34 -13.75 7.58
N ARG A 116 10.61 -13.09 8.72
CA ARG A 116 9.64 -12.19 9.34
C ARG A 116 9.17 -11.17 8.31
N ARG A 117 7.85 -10.96 8.26
CA ARG A 117 7.18 -10.12 7.25
C ARG A 117 7.82 -8.74 7.17
N ASP A 118 8.10 -8.15 8.31
CA ASP A 118 8.77 -6.86 8.53
C ASP A 118 10.22 -6.84 7.98
N ALA A 119 10.97 -7.95 8.06
CA ALA A 119 12.28 -8.05 7.42
C ALA A 119 12.17 -8.14 5.89
N VAL A 120 11.19 -8.89 5.37
CA VAL A 120 10.94 -9.02 3.93
C VAL A 120 10.50 -7.69 3.33
N ILE A 121 9.55 -7.00 3.96
CA ILE A 121 9.06 -5.67 3.55
C ILE A 121 10.21 -4.66 3.52
N ARG A 122 11.02 -4.59 4.60
CA ARG A 122 12.21 -3.71 4.63
C ARG A 122 13.20 -4.04 3.52
N LYS A 123 13.44 -5.32 3.23
CA LYS A 123 14.32 -5.74 2.12
C LYS A 123 13.74 -5.33 0.76
N LEU A 124 12.44 -5.51 0.52
CA LEU A 124 11.77 -5.11 -0.72
C LEU A 124 11.83 -3.60 -0.93
N ARG A 125 11.46 -2.81 0.09
CA ARG A 125 11.58 -1.35 0.08
C ARG A 125 13.01 -0.90 -0.25
N LYS A 126 14.02 -1.43 0.47
CA LYS A 126 15.42 -1.08 0.23
C LYS A 126 15.87 -1.41 -1.19
N ARG A 127 15.34 -2.48 -1.80
CA ARG A 127 15.66 -2.85 -3.20
C ARG A 127 14.94 -1.94 -4.19
N ALA A 128 13.65 -1.65 -3.98
CA ALA A 128 12.91 -0.68 -4.76
C ALA A 128 13.61 0.69 -4.76
N ALA A 129 14.07 1.15 -3.59
CA ALA A 129 14.78 2.41 -3.42
C ALA A 129 16.15 2.49 -4.13
N ARG A 130 16.76 1.36 -4.55
CA ARG A 130 18.03 1.39 -5.31
C ARG A 130 17.91 2.04 -6.67
N GLY A 131 16.70 2.16 -7.20
CA GLY A 131 16.44 2.87 -8.46
C GLY A 131 16.59 4.39 -8.34
N LEU A 132 16.40 4.94 -7.13
CA LEU A 132 16.31 6.38 -6.89
C LEU A 132 17.57 7.15 -7.32
N PRO A 133 18.81 6.75 -6.93
CA PRO A 133 20.00 7.52 -7.29
C PRO A 133 20.24 7.58 -8.82
N ARG A 134 19.80 6.56 -9.55
CA ARG A 134 20.07 6.43 -11.00
C ARG A 134 18.96 7.02 -11.85
N TRP A 135 17.70 6.77 -11.50
CA TRP A 135 16.53 7.07 -12.33
C TRP A 135 15.54 8.03 -11.68
N GLY A 136 15.73 8.40 -10.42
CA GLY A 136 14.76 9.19 -9.65
C GLY A 136 13.46 8.44 -9.31
N ARG A 137 13.33 7.17 -9.72
CA ARG A 137 12.15 6.33 -9.52
C ARG A 137 12.49 4.99 -8.87
N PRO A 138 11.55 4.37 -8.14
CA PRO A 138 11.77 3.04 -7.58
C PRO A 138 11.97 1.99 -8.68
N ILE A 139 12.66 0.89 -8.36
CA ILE A 139 12.68 -0.30 -9.22
C ILE A 139 11.30 -0.92 -9.21
N GLU A 140 10.61 -0.83 -10.35
CA GLU A 140 9.21 -1.20 -10.52
C GLU A 140 8.91 -2.66 -10.13
N GLU A 141 9.76 -3.61 -10.53
CA GLU A 141 9.58 -5.02 -10.17
C GLU A 141 9.52 -5.23 -8.64
N GLU A 142 10.40 -4.56 -7.90
CA GLU A 142 10.48 -4.71 -6.44
C GLU A 142 9.36 -3.93 -5.73
N LEU A 143 8.92 -2.80 -6.29
CA LEU A 143 7.73 -2.09 -5.85
C LEU A 143 6.46 -2.92 -6.07
N MET A 144 6.30 -3.54 -7.24
CA MET A 144 5.17 -4.43 -7.53
C MET A 144 5.16 -5.67 -6.63
N ASN A 145 6.32 -6.25 -6.29
CA ASN A 145 6.40 -7.32 -5.30
C ASN A 145 5.92 -6.85 -3.91
N LEU A 146 6.21 -5.60 -3.52
CA LEU A 146 5.75 -5.01 -2.26
C LEU A 146 4.23 -4.75 -2.28
N ILE A 147 3.70 -4.20 -3.38
CA ILE A 147 2.25 -3.98 -3.59
C ILE A 147 1.50 -5.32 -3.58
N GLN A 148 1.99 -6.34 -4.29
CA GLN A 148 1.40 -7.69 -4.29
C GLN A 148 1.39 -8.31 -2.90
N LEU A 149 2.44 -8.10 -2.10
CA LEU A 149 2.47 -8.55 -0.71
C LEU A 149 1.38 -7.83 0.12
N GLY A 150 1.20 -6.52 -0.08
CA GLY A 150 0.15 -5.73 0.57
C GLY A 150 -1.27 -6.17 0.18
N ARG A 151 -1.53 -6.34 -1.12
CA ARG A 151 -2.82 -6.79 -1.69
C ARG A 151 -3.30 -8.10 -1.09
N HIS A 152 -2.39 -9.02 -0.81
CA HIS A 152 -2.74 -10.30 -0.23
C HIS A 152 -2.56 -10.35 1.31
N SER A 153 -2.18 -9.24 1.96
CA SER A 153 -2.07 -9.18 3.42
C SER A 153 -3.45 -9.17 4.08
N HIS A 154 -3.57 -9.83 5.24
CA HIS A 154 -4.69 -9.57 6.13
C HIS A 154 -4.76 -8.09 6.55
N PRO A 155 -5.97 -7.52 6.72
CA PRO A 155 -6.16 -6.18 7.26
C PRO A 155 -5.47 -5.99 8.62
N GLY A 156 -5.19 -4.74 8.99
CA GLY A 156 -4.51 -4.39 10.23
C GLY A 156 -2.98 -4.38 10.07
N ARG A 157 -2.25 -4.95 11.04
CA ARG A 157 -0.79 -4.75 11.18
C ARG A 157 0.04 -5.18 9.97
N ASN A 158 -0.35 -6.25 9.28
CA ASN A 158 0.42 -6.77 8.15
C ASN A 158 0.35 -5.86 6.92
N LYS A 159 -0.85 -5.36 6.59
CA LYS A 159 -1.06 -4.38 5.53
C LYS A 159 -0.44 -3.03 5.92
N GLU A 160 -0.52 -2.67 7.20
CA GLU A 160 0.07 -1.45 7.77
C GLU A 160 1.59 -1.36 7.51
N LEU A 161 2.32 -2.45 7.75
CA LEU A 161 3.77 -2.49 7.48
C LEU A 161 4.10 -2.23 6.00
N VAL A 162 3.23 -2.67 5.08
CA VAL A 162 3.40 -2.42 3.64
C VAL A 162 3.13 -0.96 3.32
N LEU A 163 2.03 -0.39 3.85
CA LEU A 163 1.69 1.02 3.65
C LEU A 163 2.78 1.96 4.20
N GLN A 164 3.33 1.67 5.38
CA GLN A 164 4.47 2.40 5.94
C GLN A 164 5.70 2.33 5.04
N ALA A 165 5.99 1.15 4.47
CA ALA A 165 7.09 1.00 3.52
C ALA A 165 6.86 1.76 2.21
N LEU A 166 5.61 1.88 1.75
CA LEU A 166 5.23 2.72 0.61
C LEU A 166 5.36 4.21 0.95
N ALA A 167 4.94 4.66 2.14
CA ALA A 167 5.10 6.04 2.59
C ALA A 167 6.58 6.44 2.62
N GLU A 168 7.43 5.61 3.23
CA GLU A 168 8.87 5.83 3.28
C GLU A 168 9.49 5.87 1.87
N LEU A 169 8.95 5.11 0.90
CA LEU A 169 9.42 5.13 -0.48
C LEU A 169 8.93 6.37 -1.23
N ALA A 170 7.68 6.78 -1.03
CA ALA A 170 7.12 8.00 -1.61
C ALA A 170 7.91 9.24 -1.13
N SER A 171 8.14 9.35 0.18
CA SER A 171 8.97 10.39 0.76
C SER A 171 10.40 10.38 0.18
N ALA A 172 11.01 9.19 0.02
CA ALA A 172 12.34 9.10 -0.58
C ALA A 172 12.37 9.53 -2.06
N VAL A 173 11.33 9.24 -2.84
CA VAL A 173 11.18 9.70 -4.23
C VAL A 173 11.03 11.20 -4.30
N GLN A 174 10.16 11.80 -3.48
CA GLN A 174 9.90 13.24 -3.50
C GLN A 174 11.09 14.06 -3.01
N ASN A 175 11.92 13.50 -2.14
CA ASN A 175 13.19 14.10 -1.71
C ASN A 175 14.32 13.96 -2.75
N CYS A 176 14.10 13.27 -3.88
CA CYS A 176 15.09 13.21 -4.95
C CYS A 176 15.11 14.53 -5.73
N PRO A 177 16.28 15.14 -6.00
CA PRO A 177 16.40 16.36 -6.80
C PRO A 177 15.84 16.24 -8.24
N ARG A 178 15.62 15.01 -8.72
CA ARG A 178 15.08 14.70 -10.05
C ARG A 178 13.57 14.45 -10.05
N TYR A 179 12.89 14.69 -8.93
CA TYR A 179 11.45 14.54 -8.86
C TYR A 179 10.77 15.62 -9.71
N ASP A 180 9.98 15.19 -10.70
CA ASP A 180 9.24 16.07 -11.62
C ASP A 180 7.72 15.85 -11.55
N GLY A 181 7.26 15.03 -10.61
CA GLY A 181 5.84 14.76 -10.41
C GLY A 181 5.29 13.65 -11.30
N ARG A 182 6.10 12.69 -11.74
CA ARG A 182 5.69 11.52 -12.55
C ARG A 182 6.22 10.18 -12.05
N GLN A 183 6.97 10.18 -10.94
CA GLN A 183 7.73 9.02 -10.48
C GLN A 183 6.94 8.10 -9.55
N LEU A 184 5.74 8.51 -9.10
CA LEU A 184 4.94 7.79 -8.10
C LEU A 184 3.72 7.07 -8.68
N GLU A 185 3.49 7.10 -9.99
CA GLU A 185 2.33 6.47 -10.64
C GLU A 185 2.03 5.05 -10.15
N VAL A 186 3.02 4.15 -10.23
CA VAL A 186 2.88 2.74 -9.83
C VAL A 186 2.59 2.59 -8.34
N LEU A 187 3.16 3.48 -7.52
CA LEU A 187 2.95 3.47 -6.08
C LEU A 187 1.52 3.91 -5.74
N ILE A 188 1.05 5.02 -6.32
CA ILE A 188 -0.28 5.58 -6.06
C ILE A 188 -1.37 4.58 -6.47
N LYS A 189 -1.30 4.06 -7.71
CA LYS A 189 -2.22 3.00 -8.17
C LYS A 189 -2.14 1.75 -7.30
N GLY A 190 -0.92 1.41 -6.85
CA GLY A 190 -0.68 0.31 -5.92
C GLY A 190 -1.38 0.45 -4.56
N LEU A 191 -1.66 1.66 -4.09
CA LEU A 191 -2.37 1.87 -2.81
C LEU A 191 -3.81 1.40 -2.88
N GLU A 192 -4.50 1.72 -3.98
CA GLU A 192 -5.85 1.25 -4.25
C GLU A 192 -5.89 -0.28 -4.31
N ASP A 193 -4.93 -0.89 -5.01
CA ASP A 193 -4.76 -2.36 -5.08
C ASP A 193 -4.57 -2.99 -3.70
N VAL A 194 -3.79 -2.34 -2.83
CA VAL A 194 -3.50 -2.83 -1.48
C VAL A 194 -4.74 -2.73 -0.58
N LEU A 195 -5.52 -1.65 -0.67
CA LEU A 195 -6.65 -1.40 0.21
C LEU A 195 -7.96 -2.04 -0.26
N ILE A 196 -8.25 -2.01 -1.56
CA ILE A 196 -9.54 -2.37 -2.15
C ILE A 196 -9.49 -3.74 -2.83
N LEU A 197 -8.53 -3.98 -3.73
CA LEU A 197 -8.51 -5.16 -4.62
C LEU A 197 -7.92 -6.43 -3.99
N GLY A 198 -7.77 -6.45 -2.67
CA GLY A 198 -7.38 -7.65 -1.93
C GLY A 198 -8.51 -8.68 -1.95
N HIS A 199 -8.27 -9.84 -2.57
CA HIS A 199 -9.26 -10.89 -2.88
C HIS A 199 -10.16 -11.38 -1.73
N LEU A 200 -9.92 -10.97 -0.49
CA LEU A 200 -10.65 -11.45 0.68
C LEU A 200 -11.09 -10.35 1.65
N HIS A 201 -10.42 -9.18 1.72
CA HIS A 201 -10.75 -8.17 2.73
C HIS A 201 -10.29 -6.75 2.35
N VAL A 202 -11.19 -5.79 2.53
CA VAL A 202 -10.92 -4.33 2.55
C VAL A 202 -9.95 -4.00 3.69
N GLY A 203 -9.10 -2.99 3.51
CA GLY A 203 -8.20 -2.51 4.58
C GLY A 203 -8.93 -2.12 5.87
N SER A 204 -8.25 -2.16 7.03
CA SER A 204 -8.82 -1.67 8.28
C SER A 204 -8.87 -0.13 8.32
N ILE A 205 -9.58 0.44 9.29
CA ILE A 205 -9.64 1.89 9.51
C ILE A 205 -8.22 2.49 9.65
N GLU A 206 -7.32 1.82 10.37
CA GLU A 206 -5.93 2.25 10.50
C GLU A 206 -5.20 2.23 9.17
N ASN A 207 -5.43 1.21 8.33
CA ASN A 207 -4.80 1.13 7.01
C ASN A 207 -5.27 2.27 6.09
N PHE A 208 -6.56 2.59 6.08
CA PHE A 208 -7.09 3.74 5.35
C PHE A 208 -6.54 5.05 5.90
N ARG A 209 -6.43 5.18 7.23
CA ARG A 209 -5.84 6.36 7.87
C ARG A 209 -4.40 6.60 7.40
N THR A 210 -3.57 5.54 7.39
CA THR A 210 -2.18 5.61 6.92
C THR A 210 -2.09 5.94 5.43
N ALA A 211 -3.01 5.43 4.61
CA ALA A 211 -3.06 5.78 3.19
C ALA A 211 -3.49 7.24 2.96
N ALA A 212 -4.43 7.77 3.76
CA ALA A 212 -4.79 9.18 3.73
C ALA A 212 -3.61 10.09 4.11
N ASP A 213 -2.84 9.72 5.14
CA ASP A 213 -1.60 10.42 5.51
C ASP A 213 -0.58 10.40 4.38
N LEU A 214 -0.32 9.21 3.82
CA LEU A 214 0.59 9.03 2.70
C LEU A 214 0.17 9.88 1.48
N LEU A 215 -1.11 9.86 1.10
CA LEU A 215 -1.59 10.64 -0.04
C LEU A 215 -1.49 12.13 0.23
N SER A 216 -1.77 12.59 1.45
CA SER A 216 -1.57 13.99 1.86
C SER A 216 -0.10 14.41 1.73
N GLU A 217 0.82 13.54 2.15
CA GLU A 217 2.27 13.75 1.98
C GLU A 217 2.69 13.77 0.51
N ILE A 218 2.02 13.00 -0.36
CA ILE A 218 2.30 13.02 -1.81
C ILE A 218 1.81 14.32 -2.45
N VAL A 219 0.60 14.74 -2.10
CA VAL A 219 -0.13 15.87 -2.70
C VAL A 219 0.64 17.19 -2.52
N ILE A 220 1.20 17.47 -1.35
CA ILE A 220 1.86 18.75 -1.06
C ILE A 220 3.08 19.01 -1.96
N PRO A 221 4.08 18.11 -2.09
CA PRO A 221 5.20 18.32 -3.00
C PRO A 221 4.78 18.21 -4.47
N ALA A 222 3.85 17.32 -4.81
CA ALA A 222 3.37 17.16 -6.19
C ALA A 222 2.70 18.42 -6.73
N ALA A 223 1.96 19.16 -5.88
CA ALA A 223 1.37 20.45 -6.22
C ALA A 223 2.38 21.56 -6.55
N ARG A 224 3.65 21.41 -6.12
CA ARG A 224 4.72 22.35 -6.47
C ARG A 224 5.38 22.02 -7.81
N ALA A 225 5.21 20.80 -8.31
CA ALA A 225 5.72 20.38 -9.61
C ALA A 225 4.74 20.82 -10.71
N ARG A 226 5.25 21.50 -11.74
CA ARG A 226 4.42 21.92 -12.89
C ARG A 226 3.89 20.69 -13.62
N HIS A 227 2.57 20.63 -13.84
CA HIS A 227 1.91 19.53 -14.55
C HIS A 227 2.23 18.14 -13.98
N SER A 228 2.11 18.00 -12.66
CA SER A 228 2.34 16.72 -11.97
C SER A 228 1.24 15.69 -12.27
N GLU A 229 1.60 14.59 -12.92
CA GLU A 229 0.73 13.42 -13.06
C GLU A 229 0.52 12.71 -11.71
N ASP A 230 1.54 12.70 -10.84
CA ASP A 230 1.43 12.18 -9.48
C ASP A 230 0.36 12.92 -8.67
N LEU A 231 0.23 14.25 -8.84
CA LEU A 231 -0.83 15.02 -8.21
C LEU A 231 -2.21 14.55 -8.68
N LYS A 232 -2.41 14.48 -10.00
CA LYS A 232 -3.67 14.02 -10.59
C LYS A 232 -4.04 12.63 -10.07
N LEU A 233 -3.10 11.69 -10.10
CA LEU A 233 -3.31 10.33 -9.62
C LEU A 233 -3.57 10.29 -8.11
N ALA A 234 -2.89 11.11 -7.31
CA ALA A 234 -3.12 11.16 -5.87
C ALA A 234 -4.51 11.70 -5.54
N VAL A 235 -4.97 12.74 -6.24
CA VAL A 235 -6.34 13.27 -6.09
C VAL A 235 -7.39 12.21 -6.49
N GLN A 236 -7.15 11.48 -7.58
CA GLN A 236 -8.02 10.36 -7.97
C GLN A 236 -8.05 9.25 -6.92
N ALA A 237 -6.88 8.84 -6.41
CA ALA A 237 -6.79 7.84 -5.35
C ALA A 237 -7.49 8.30 -4.06
N ILE A 238 -7.39 9.59 -3.70
CA ILE A 238 -8.12 10.19 -2.59
C ILE A 238 -9.63 10.05 -2.81
N SER A 239 -10.15 10.39 -4.00
CA SER A 239 -11.58 10.22 -4.35
C SER A 239 -12.02 8.76 -4.18
N VAL A 240 -11.30 7.82 -4.80
CA VAL A 240 -11.63 6.40 -4.78
C VAL A 240 -11.62 5.83 -3.35
N LEU A 241 -10.59 6.13 -2.56
CA LEU A 241 -10.47 5.63 -1.19
C LEU A 241 -11.50 6.27 -0.25
N ALA A 242 -11.82 7.55 -0.41
CA ALA A 242 -12.85 8.24 0.37
C ALA A 242 -14.24 7.65 0.12
N ARG A 243 -14.60 7.43 -1.15
CA ARG A 243 -15.86 6.77 -1.54
C ARG A 243 -15.93 5.34 -1.04
N THR A 244 -14.82 4.62 -1.12
CA THR A 244 -14.73 3.28 -0.54
C THR A 244 -14.96 3.32 0.98
N ALA A 245 -14.35 4.28 1.68
CA ALA A 245 -14.56 4.46 3.12
C ALA A 245 -16.02 4.79 3.48
N LEU A 246 -16.75 5.51 2.61
CA LEU A 246 -18.19 5.76 2.76
C LEU A 246 -19.00 4.46 2.66
N ILE A 247 -18.77 3.67 1.61
CA ILE A 247 -19.48 2.41 1.35
C ILE A 247 -19.28 1.39 2.48
N PHE A 248 -18.09 1.35 3.08
CA PHE A 248 -17.79 0.45 4.21
C PHE A 248 -18.01 1.09 5.59
N GLU A 249 -18.77 2.19 5.66
CA GLU A 249 -19.18 2.89 6.89
C GLU A 249 -18.01 3.19 7.85
N MET A 250 -16.86 3.55 7.30
CA MET A 250 -15.69 3.84 8.11
C MET A 250 -15.76 5.26 8.69
N SER A 251 -16.43 5.39 9.83
CA SER A 251 -16.68 6.66 10.51
C SER A 251 -15.45 7.57 10.55
N HIS A 252 -15.64 8.84 10.14
CA HIS A 252 -14.64 9.92 10.11
C HIS A 252 -13.50 9.82 9.08
N LEU A 253 -13.28 8.68 8.42
CA LEU A 253 -12.22 8.59 7.41
C LEU A 253 -12.48 9.43 6.15
N PRO A 254 -13.71 9.52 5.61
CA PRO A 254 -13.98 10.39 4.47
C PRO A 254 -13.59 11.86 4.72
N MET A 255 -13.77 12.35 5.96
CA MET A 255 -13.36 13.71 6.33
C MET A 255 -11.85 13.91 6.21
N LYS A 256 -11.05 12.92 6.61
CA LYS A 256 -9.58 12.99 6.48
C LYS A 256 -9.13 13.07 5.03
N PHE A 257 -9.82 12.38 4.12
CA PHE A 257 -9.56 12.49 2.69
C PHE A 257 -9.99 13.85 2.13
N LEU A 258 -11.11 14.41 2.60
CA LEU A 258 -11.52 15.78 2.24
C LEU A 258 -10.52 16.84 2.75
N GLU A 259 -9.94 16.64 3.94
CA GLU A 259 -8.86 17.48 4.47
C GLU A 259 -7.59 17.37 3.61
N ALA A 260 -7.24 16.17 3.14
CA ALA A 260 -6.11 15.97 2.23
C ALA A 260 -6.26 16.76 0.93
N LEU A 261 -7.49 16.84 0.38
CA LEU A 261 -7.78 17.68 -0.79
C LEU A 261 -7.66 19.17 -0.47
N GLU A 262 -8.05 19.63 0.72
CA GLU A 262 -7.95 21.05 1.09
C GLU A 262 -6.51 21.57 1.18
N LEU A 263 -5.55 20.70 1.50
CA LEU A 263 -4.13 21.06 1.54
C LEU A 263 -3.58 21.50 0.16
N LEU A 264 -4.34 21.26 -0.90
CA LEU A 264 -4.05 21.78 -2.22
C LEU A 264 -4.35 23.28 -2.31
N TYR A 265 -3.35 24.08 -1.95
CA TYR A 265 -3.33 25.50 -2.29
C TYR A 265 -3.01 25.67 -3.77
N ILE A 266 -4.03 25.94 -4.59
CA ILE A 266 -3.88 25.91 -6.04
C ILE A 266 -4.18 27.29 -6.66
N GLY A 267 -3.16 27.85 -7.32
CA GLY A 267 -3.31 28.85 -8.39
C GLY A 267 -3.28 28.24 -9.81
N ASP A 268 -3.19 26.91 -9.92
CA ASP A 268 -3.19 26.16 -11.19
C ASP A 268 -4.59 25.63 -11.55
N HIS A 269 -5.16 26.09 -12.66
CA HIS A 269 -6.51 25.69 -13.08
C HIS A 269 -6.68 24.17 -13.25
N ALA A 270 -5.64 23.43 -13.69
CA ALA A 270 -5.75 22.00 -13.93
C ALA A 270 -6.02 21.22 -12.63
N ALA A 271 -5.34 21.59 -11.55
CA ALA A 271 -5.50 20.92 -10.26
C ALA A 271 -6.84 21.27 -9.60
N ALA A 272 -7.39 22.48 -9.88
CA ALA A 272 -8.73 22.84 -9.45
C ALA A 272 -9.80 21.93 -10.07
N THR A 273 -9.67 21.60 -11.36
CA THR A 273 -10.57 20.65 -12.05
C THR A 273 -10.51 19.24 -11.45
N TRP A 274 -9.31 18.72 -11.15
CA TRP A 274 -9.22 17.39 -10.54
C TRP A 274 -9.81 17.38 -9.13
N MET A 275 -9.58 18.45 -8.37
CA MET A 275 -10.13 18.59 -7.03
C MET A 275 -11.65 18.77 -7.05
N SER A 276 -12.20 19.54 -8.00
CA SER A 276 -13.66 19.71 -8.13
C SER A 276 -14.34 18.38 -8.40
N GLN A 277 -13.78 17.59 -9.32
CA GLN A 277 -14.29 16.27 -9.64
C GLN A 277 -14.22 15.34 -8.42
N ALA A 278 -13.09 15.31 -7.71
CA ALA A 278 -12.95 14.47 -6.51
C ALA A 278 -13.93 14.88 -5.40
N LEU A 279 -14.10 16.18 -5.15
CA LEU A 279 -15.07 16.68 -4.16
C LEU A 279 -16.51 16.36 -4.55
N PHE A 280 -16.86 16.50 -5.83
CA PHE A 280 -18.16 16.10 -6.35
C PHE A 280 -18.41 14.61 -6.14
N GLU A 281 -17.48 13.74 -6.55
CA GLU A 281 -17.63 12.29 -6.45
C GLU A 281 -17.73 11.80 -4.99
N ILE A 282 -16.94 12.37 -4.08
CA ILE A 282 -17.04 12.07 -2.63
C ILE A 282 -18.37 12.57 -2.08
N GLY A 283 -18.75 13.80 -2.42
CA GLY A 283 -19.96 14.45 -1.91
C GLY A 283 -21.23 13.75 -2.37
N SER A 284 -21.33 13.37 -3.65
CA SER A 284 -22.48 12.66 -4.20
C SER A 284 -22.63 11.27 -3.57
N GLN A 285 -21.51 10.53 -3.42
CA GLN A 285 -21.54 9.24 -2.71
C GLN A 285 -21.99 9.43 -1.25
N ALA A 286 -21.53 10.50 -0.58
CA ALA A 286 -21.94 10.76 0.80
C ALA A 286 -23.44 11.06 0.94
N VAL A 287 -24.06 11.68 -0.06
CA VAL A 287 -25.52 11.86 -0.10
C VAL A 287 -26.22 10.51 -0.28
N GLU A 288 -25.71 9.64 -1.16
CA GLU A 288 -26.26 8.30 -1.40
C GLU A 288 -26.19 7.39 -0.17
N GLU A 289 -25.10 7.47 0.60
CA GLU A 289 -24.89 6.70 1.85
C GLU A 289 -25.49 7.38 3.10
N ASP A 290 -26.36 8.39 2.94
CA ASP A 290 -27.00 9.16 4.02
C ASP A 290 -26.00 9.73 5.07
N GLN A 291 -24.85 10.24 4.60
CA GLN A 291 -23.83 10.89 5.42
C GLN A 291 -23.80 12.41 5.17
N PRO A 292 -24.81 13.17 5.65
CA PRO A 292 -24.98 14.59 5.32
C PRO A 292 -23.79 15.45 5.77
N LEU A 293 -23.10 15.10 6.86
CA LEU A 293 -21.94 15.85 7.32
C LEU A 293 -20.78 15.81 6.30
N VAL A 294 -20.53 14.66 5.68
CA VAL A 294 -19.46 14.51 4.67
C VAL A 294 -19.86 15.20 3.38
N ALA A 295 -21.11 15.04 2.94
CA ALA A 295 -21.64 15.71 1.75
C ALA A 295 -21.54 17.24 1.87
N MET A 296 -21.94 17.78 3.02
CA MET A 296 -21.88 19.22 3.29
C MET A 296 -20.44 19.73 3.42
N ALA A 297 -19.52 18.93 3.97
CA ALA A 297 -18.09 19.27 4.00
C ALA A 297 -17.49 19.31 2.60
N ALA A 298 -17.83 18.34 1.74
CA ALA A 298 -17.40 18.33 0.34
C ALA A 298 -17.95 19.55 -0.42
N LEU A 299 -19.25 19.86 -0.26
CA LEU A 299 -19.89 21.02 -0.88
C LEU A 299 -19.27 22.34 -0.40
N SER A 300 -19.02 22.48 0.91
CA SER A 300 -18.36 23.67 1.47
C SER A 300 -16.95 23.88 0.90
N LYS A 301 -16.17 22.80 0.73
CA LYS A 301 -14.85 22.88 0.08
C LYS A 301 -14.95 23.24 -1.40
N LEU A 302 -15.94 22.71 -2.10
CA LEU A 302 -16.18 23.01 -3.51
C LEU A 302 -16.65 24.46 -3.72
N ASP A 303 -17.48 24.96 -2.81
CA ASP A 303 -17.88 26.37 -2.73
C ASP A 303 -16.67 27.27 -2.48
N GLY A 304 -15.82 26.92 -1.50
CA GLY A 304 -14.57 27.63 -1.25
C GLY A 304 -13.61 27.62 -2.44
N LEU A 305 -13.60 26.55 -3.25
CA LEU A 305 -12.84 26.49 -4.51
C LEU A 305 -13.45 27.42 -5.57
N ALA A 306 -14.78 27.44 -5.70
CA ALA A 306 -15.51 28.28 -6.63
C ALA A 306 -15.34 29.78 -6.32
N GLN A 307 -15.47 30.17 -5.05
CA GLN A 307 -15.30 31.56 -4.59
C GLN A 307 -13.88 32.12 -4.80
N ARG A 308 -12.86 31.26 -4.92
CA ARG A 308 -11.48 31.67 -5.18
C ARG A 308 -11.23 31.99 -6.65
N GLN A 309 -12.10 31.51 -7.56
CA GLN A 309 -12.00 31.83 -8.98
C GLN A 309 -12.65 33.18 -9.26
N THR A 310 -12.08 33.96 -10.18
CA THR A 310 -12.71 35.20 -10.64
C THR A 310 -14.04 34.95 -11.34
N ARG A 311 -14.18 33.77 -11.94
CA ARG A 311 -15.40 33.30 -12.61
C ARG A 311 -15.53 31.79 -12.47
N ILE A 312 -16.73 31.33 -12.17
CA ILE A 312 -17.06 29.91 -12.04
C ILE A 312 -17.55 29.41 -13.41
N GLU A 313 -16.75 28.57 -14.07
CA GLU A 313 -17.05 28.05 -15.42
C GLU A 313 -16.48 26.64 -15.65
N GLY A 314 -16.88 26.03 -16.77
CA GLY A 314 -16.40 24.72 -17.21
C GLY A 314 -16.68 23.61 -16.20
N GLU A 315 -15.72 22.69 -16.06
CA GLU A 315 -15.82 21.53 -15.16
C GLU A 315 -16.11 21.91 -13.71
N LEU A 316 -15.51 22.99 -13.20
CA LEU A 316 -15.76 23.46 -11.84
C LEU A 316 -17.23 23.86 -11.63
N ALA A 317 -17.81 24.58 -12.59
CA ALA A 317 -19.23 24.94 -12.54
C ALA A 317 -20.12 23.71 -12.60
N HIS A 318 -19.79 22.75 -13.48
CA HIS A 318 -20.56 21.52 -13.63
C HIS A 318 -20.52 20.68 -12.35
N ASP A 319 -19.33 20.43 -11.78
CA ASP A 319 -19.16 19.65 -10.56
C ASP A 319 -19.86 20.31 -9.36
N TYR A 320 -19.74 21.64 -9.23
CA TYR A 320 -20.39 22.41 -8.17
C TYR A 320 -21.91 22.30 -8.24
N LEU A 321 -22.51 22.63 -9.39
CA LEU A 321 -23.96 22.58 -9.57
C LEU A 321 -24.49 21.14 -9.44
N SER A 322 -23.73 20.16 -9.89
CA SER A 322 -24.07 18.75 -9.76
C SER A 322 -24.14 18.32 -8.30
N LEU A 323 -23.14 18.67 -7.47
CA LEU A 323 -23.17 18.35 -6.04
C LEU A 323 -24.31 19.09 -5.32
N VAL A 324 -24.54 20.35 -5.69
CA VAL A 324 -25.66 21.15 -5.19
C VAL A 324 -27.01 20.47 -5.49
N ALA A 325 -27.18 19.91 -6.68
CA ALA A 325 -28.38 19.17 -7.06
C ALA A 325 -28.59 17.89 -6.25
N HIS A 326 -27.52 17.15 -5.95
CA HIS A 326 -27.58 15.99 -5.04
C HIS A 326 -28.03 16.40 -3.63
N VAL A 327 -27.45 17.47 -3.07
CA VAL A 327 -27.85 17.98 -1.75
C VAL A 327 -29.30 18.48 -1.78
N TRP A 328 -29.74 19.16 -2.83
CA TRP A 328 -31.12 19.64 -3.00
C TRP A 328 -32.15 18.52 -2.87
N LYS A 329 -31.86 17.34 -3.43
CA LYS A 329 -32.77 16.19 -3.40
C LYS A 329 -32.93 15.57 -2.00
N HIS A 330 -31.97 15.78 -1.09
CA HIS A 330 -31.93 15.12 0.23
C HIS A 330 -33.04 15.58 1.19
N GLY A 331 -33.74 16.69 0.91
CA GLY A 331 -34.97 17.07 1.63
C GLY A 331 -35.17 18.57 1.79
N GLU A 332 -36.28 18.97 2.40
CA GLU A 332 -36.72 20.37 2.43
C GLU A 332 -35.75 21.32 3.15
N THR A 333 -35.09 20.85 4.21
CA THR A 333 -34.04 21.61 4.89
C THR A 333 -32.83 21.83 3.98
N ALA A 334 -32.44 20.81 3.21
CA ALA A 334 -31.35 20.90 2.26
C ALA A 334 -31.70 21.83 1.09
N ARG A 335 -32.95 21.80 0.59
CA ARG A 335 -33.46 22.76 -0.42
C ARG A 335 -33.36 24.20 0.03
N ARG A 336 -33.79 24.51 1.26
CA ARG A 336 -33.67 25.86 1.83
C ARG A 336 -32.22 26.31 1.94
N TYR A 337 -31.33 25.41 2.37
CA TYR A 337 -29.89 25.68 2.45
C TYR A 337 -29.30 25.99 1.06
N VAL A 338 -29.54 25.12 0.09
CA VAL A 338 -29.07 25.29 -1.29
C VAL A 338 -29.64 26.56 -1.93
N THR A 339 -30.92 26.86 -1.72
CA THR A 339 -31.54 28.08 -2.24
C THR A 339 -30.80 29.33 -1.78
N ARG A 340 -30.41 29.39 -0.50
CA ARG A 340 -29.62 30.50 0.04
C ARG A 340 -28.22 30.52 -0.57
N MET A 341 -27.54 29.38 -0.63
CA MET A 341 -26.21 29.27 -1.20
C MET A 341 -26.18 29.73 -2.67
N LEU A 342 -27.09 29.24 -3.51
CA LEU A 342 -27.17 29.62 -4.92
C LEU A 342 -27.45 31.12 -5.10
N LYS A 343 -28.23 31.74 -4.22
CA LYS A 343 -28.42 33.20 -4.26
C LYS A 343 -27.10 33.94 -4.04
N GLU A 344 -26.30 33.49 -3.08
CA GLU A 344 -24.99 34.08 -2.76
C GLU A 344 -23.96 33.85 -3.88
N THR A 345 -23.91 32.65 -4.48
CA THR A 345 -22.92 32.32 -5.52
C THR A 345 -23.36 32.61 -6.95
N SER A 346 -24.64 32.90 -7.22
CA SER A 346 -25.18 33.13 -8.57
C SER A 346 -24.41 34.18 -9.37
N HIS A 347 -23.91 35.23 -8.72
CA HIS A 347 -23.17 36.31 -9.37
C HIS A 347 -21.73 35.93 -9.75
N GLY A 348 -21.21 34.81 -9.25
CA GLY A 348 -19.85 34.33 -9.53
C GLY A 348 -19.73 33.50 -10.81
N PHE A 349 -20.84 33.01 -11.38
CA PHE A 349 -20.83 32.21 -12.59
C PHE A 349 -20.59 33.07 -13.84
N THR A 350 -19.87 32.51 -14.84
CA THR A 350 -19.71 33.16 -16.15
C THR A 350 -21.04 33.26 -16.90
N LEU A 351 -21.89 32.23 -16.78
CA LEU A 351 -23.22 32.16 -17.39
C LEU A 351 -24.29 32.52 -16.35
N ALA A 352 -25.46 32.97 -16.82
CA ALA A 352 -26.61 33.09 -15.94
C ALA A 352 -26.96 31.73 -15.33
N LEU A 353 -27.39 31.69 -14.05
CA LEU A 353 -27.62 30.43 -13.33
C LEU A 353 -28.50 29.41 -14.09
N PRO A 354 -29.61 29.79 -14.76
CA PRO A 354 -30.39 28.84 -15.57
C PRO A 354 -29.61 28.22 -16.74
N GLU A 355 -28.76 29.01 -17.40
CA GLU A 355 -27.91 28.56 -18.50
C GLU A 355 -26.77 27.68 -17.97
N ALA A 356 -26.19 28.03 -16.83
CA ALA A 356 -25.17 27.22 -16.17
C ALA A 356 -25.70 25.85 -15.74
N LEU A 357 -26.93 25.79 -15.19
CA LEU A 357 -27.61 24.55 -14.84
C LEU A 357 -27.89 23.69 -16.08
N GLN A 358 -28.35 24.30 -17.17
CA GLN A 358 -28.59 23.60 -18.43
C GLN A 358 -27.28 23.05 -19.05
N ALA A 359 -26.19 23.83 -18.98
CA ALA A 359 -24.88 23.38 -19.43
C ALA A 359 -24.34 22.21 -18.60
N ALA A 360 -24.47 22.28 -17.27
CA ALA A 360 -24.11 21.20 -16.37
C ALA A 360 -24.94 19.93 -16.61
N GLN A 361 -26.25 20.07 -16.88
CA GLN A 361 -27.13 18.96 -17.23
C GLN A 361 -26.67 18.28 -18.53
N ALA A 362 -26.44 19.07 -19.59
CA ALA A 362 -25.96 18.55 -20.87
C ALA A 362 -24.59 17.86 -20.75
N HIS A 363 -23.69 18.40 -19.93
CA HIS A 363 -22.42 17.75 -19.62
C HIS A 363 -22.59 16.41 -18.89
N CYS A 364 -23.51 16.33 -17.92
CA CYS A 364 -23.83 15.07 -17.24
C CYS A 364 -24.41 14.02 -18.20
N GLU A 365 -25.25 14.43 -19.15
CA GLU A 365 -25.79 13.54 -20.19
C GLU A 365 -24.68 13.02 -21.12
N GLN A 366 -23.77 13.90 -21.55
CA GLN A 366 -22.63 13.53 -22.41
C GLN A 366 -21.66 12.56 -21.71
N THR A 367 -21.52 12.68 -20.40
CA THR A 367 -20.65 11.81 -19.58
C THR A 367 -21.40 10.60 -18.99
N ALA A 368 -22.65 10.35 -19.41
CA ALA A 368 -23.52 9.27 -18.94
C ALA A 368 -23.83 9.27 -17.43
N LYS A 369 -23.73 10.43 -16.77
CA LYS A 369 -24.14 10.65 -15.36
C LYS A 369 -25.64 10.95 -15.24
N PHE A 370 -26.50 10.05 -15.76
CA PHE A 370 -27.94 10.30 -15.91
C PHE A 370 -28.66 10.69 -14.61
N VAL A 371 -28.37 10.01 -13.49
CA VAL A 371 -28.96 10.33 -12.18
C VAL A 371 -28.67 11.79 -11.77
N THR A 372 -27.45 12.25 -12.03
CA THR A 372 -27.06 13.64 -11.72
C THR A 372 -27.75 14.63 -12.66
N SER A 373 -27.93 14.28 -13.93
CA SER A 373 -28.73 15.07 -14.89
C SER A 373 -30.17 15.26 -14.41
N ASP A 374 -30.82 14.18 -13.95
CA ASP A 374 -32.19 14.23 -13.43
C ASP A 374 -32.29 15.14 -12.19
N HIS A 375 -31.31 15.08 -11.29
CA HIS A 375 -31.26 15.95 -10.11
C HIS A 375 -31.09 17.43 -10.50
N LEU A 376 -30.27 17.72 -11.52
CA LEU A 376 -30.10 19.08 -12.04
C LEU A 376 -31.41 19.61 -12.64
N LEU A 377 -32.15 18.78 -13.37
CA LEU A 377 -33.45 19.14 -13.92
C LEU A 377 -34.49 19.45 -12.81
N GLU A 378 -34.50 18.66 -11.74
CA GLU A 378 -35.33 18.93 -10.56
C GLU A 378 -34.96 20.25 -9.88
N LEU A 379 -33.66 20.52 -9.71
CA LEU A 379 -33.16 21.78 -9.17
C LEU A 379 -33.57 22.98 -10.03
N MET A 380 -33.48 22.86 -11.36
CA MET A 380 -33.93 23.90 -12.31
C MET A 380 -35.44 24.20 -12.19
N ARG A 381 -36.27 23.18 -11.96
CA ARG A 381 -37.72 23.38 -11.76
C ARG A 381 -37.99 24.07 -10.42
N GLY A 382 -37.38 23.57 -9.35
CA GLY A 382 -37.57 24.12 -8.01
C GLY A 382 -37.10 25.58 -7.87
N THR A 383 -35.99 25.94 -8.51
CA THR A 383 -35.50 27.33 -8.49
C THR A 383 -36.45 28.30 -9.20
N ARG A 384 -37.10 27.90 -10.30
CA ARG A 384 -38.11 28.71 -11.00
C ARG A 384 -39.39 28.91 -10.17
N GLU A 385 -39.84 27.88 -9.44
CA GLU A 385 -41.01 27.99 -8.57
C GLU A 385 -40.79 29.00 -7.43
N VAL A 386 -39.58 28.97 -6.85
CA VAL A 386 -39.17 29.91 -5.79
C VAL A 386 -39.09 31.35 -6.32
N GLU A 387 -38.57 31.58 -7.53
CA GLU A 387 -38.52 32.91 -8.15
C GLU A 387 -39.92 33.47 -8.47
N ASN A 388 -40.85 32.62 -8.85
CA ASN A 388 -42.23 33.01 -9.16
C ASN A 388 -43.12 33.23 -7.91
N GLY A 389 -42.55 33.15 -6.70
CA GLY A 389 -43.27 33.40 -5.45
C GLY A 389 -44.34 32.34 -5.14
N GLN A 390 -44.26 31.16 -5.78
CA GLN A 390 -45.12 30.04 -5.41
C GLN A 390 -44.59 29.45 -4.10
N VAL A 391 -45.37 29.66 -3.03
CA VAL A 391 -45.11 29.04 -1.72
C VAL A 391 -45.18 27.53 -1.92
N LEU A 392 -44.04 26.84 -1.77
CA LEU A 392 -43.97 25.38 -1.83
C LEU A 392 -44.96 24.80 -0.80
N PRO A 393 -45.85 23.87 -1.19
CA PRO A 393 -46.74 23.21 -0.25
C PRO A 393 -45.89 22.42 0.75
N SER A 394 -46.11 22.70 2.04
CA SER A 394 -45.45 22.08 3.19
C SER A 394 -45.73 20.60 3.34
#